data_AF-A0AAW9IM12-F1
#
_entry.id   AF-A0AAW9IM12-F1
#
_cell.length_a   1.000
_cell.length_b   1.000
_cell.length_c   1.000
_cell.angle_alpha   90.00
_cell.angle_beta   90.00
_cell.angle_gamma   90.00
#
_symmetry.space_group_name_H-M   'P 1'
#
loop_
_entity.id
_entity.type
_entity.pdbx_description
1 polymer ?
#
loop_
_entity_poly.entity_id
_entity_poly.type
_entity_poly.pdbx_seq_one_letter_code
_entity_poly.pdbx_strand_id
1 'polypeptide(L)'
;IGVAKPVSIEVETFGTGKKSEEEIISIVEKVFDLRPGAIIRDLELRRPIYKQTAAYGHFGRNDLNLPWEDLNKVEEIKKYL
;
A
#
# COMPACT_ATOMS: atom_id res chain seq x y z
N ILE A 1 17.75 11.03 6.74
CA ILE A 1 17.74 10.24 5.48
C ILE A 1 18.64 9.02 5.67
N GLY A 2 18.24 7.83 5.19
CA GLY A 2 19.02 6.60 5.32
C GLY A 2 18.49 5.54 6.31
N VAL A 3 17.32 5.75 6.92
CA VAL A 3 16.63 4.73 7.73
C VAL A 3 15.66 3.95 6.83
N ALA A 4 15.65 2.62 6.96
CA ALA A 4 14.87 1.75 6.08
C ALA A 4 13.37 1.69 6.44
N LYS A 5 13.03 1.61 7.73
CA LYS A 5 11.63 1.59 8.18
C LYS A 5 11.06 3.02 8.21
N PRO A 6 9.74 3.20 8.04
CA PRO A 6 9.10 4.49 8.24
C PRO A 6 9.34 5.01 9.67
N VAL A 7 9.42 6.33 9.82
CA VAL A 7 9.55 6.98 11.14
C VAL A 7 8.19 7.05 11.83
N SER A 8 7.11 7.21 11.06
CA SER A 8 5.74 7.24 11.55
C SER A 8 4.79 6.64 10.51
N ILE A 9 3.68 6.07 10.99
CA ILE A 9 2.52 5.64 10.20
C ILE A 9 1.29 6.18 10.93
N GLU A 10 0.38 6.78 10.17
CA GLU A 10 -0.87 7.35 10.68
C GLU A 10 -2.01 6.89 9.76
N VAL A 11 -3.17 6.60 10.36
CA VAL A 11 -4.38 6.19 9.66
C VAL A 11 -5.53 7.01 10.25
N GLU A 12 -6.34 7.60 9.39
CA GLU A 12 -7.58 8.30 9.74
C GLU A 12 -8.72 7.62 8.98
N THR A 13 -9.74 7.14 9.71
CA THR A 13 -10.87 6.42 9.11
C THR A 13 -12.11 7.26 8.88
N PHE A 14 -12.07 8.54 9.28
CA PHE A 14 -13.18 9.49 9.23
C PHE A 14 -14.46 8.92 9.88
N GLY A 15 -14.31 8.15 10.95
CA GLY A 15 -15.41 7.52 11.70
C GLY A 15 -16.05 6.30 11.03
N THR A 16 -15.49 5.79 9.93
CA THR A 16 -16.04 4.62 9.20
C THR A 16 -15.32 3.30 9.52
N GLY A 17 -14.26 3.35 10.32
CA GLY A 17 -13.47 2.19 10.72
C GLY A 17 -14.28 1.17 11.54
N LYS A 18 -14.00 -0.13 11.30
CA LYS A 18 -14.54 -1.24 12.12
C LYS A 18 -13.63 -1.62 13.30
N LYS A 19 -12.44 -1.03 13.36
CA LYS A 19 -11.41 -1.20 14.40
C LYS A 19 -10.82 0.16 14.74
N SER A 20 -10.13 0.24 15.87
CA SER A 20 -9.40 1.46 16.19
C SER A 20 -8.28 1.72 15.19
N GLU A 21 -7.86 2.98 15.04
CA GLU A 21 -6.79 3.36 14.13
C GLU A 21 -5.46 2.70 14.52
N GLU A 22 -5.22 2.52 15.83
CA GLU A 22 -4.06 1.80 16.34
C GLU A 22 -4.06 0.32 15.95
N GLU A 23 -5.23 -0.34 16.00
CA GLU A 23 -5.37 -1.71 15.53
C GLU A 23 -5.10 -1.80 14.01
N ILE A 24 -5.61 -0.84 13.23
CA ILE A 24 -5.38 -0.79 11.78
C ILE A 24 -3.89 -0.58 11.48
N ILE A 25 -3.22 0.33 12.19
CA ILE A 25 -1.77 0.53 12.07
C ILE A 25 -1.01 -0.78 12.37
N SER A 26 -1.39 -1.50 13.44
CA SER A 26 -0.78 -2.79 13.76
C SER A 26 -0.97 -3.84 12.65
N ILE A 27 -2.13 -3.83 11.98
CA ILE A 27 -2.38 -4.72 10.83
C ILE A 27 -1.51 -4.29 9.64
N VAL A 28 -1.43 -2.98 9.35
CA VAL A 28 -0.59 -2.44 8.26
C VAL A 28 0.87 -2.86 8.44
N GLU A 29 1.43 -2.71 9.64
CA GLU A 29 2.83 -3.10 9.94
C GLU A 29 3.09 -4.61 9.82
N LYS A 30 2.08 -5.45 10.02
CA LYS A 30 2.19 -6.92 9.89
C LYS A 30 2.09 -7.38 8.44
N VAL A 31 1.21 -6.75 7.65
CA VAL A 31 0.85 -7.18 6.30
C VAL A 31 1.76 -6.57 5.22
N PHE A 32 2.25 -5.36 5.48
CA PHE A 32 3.03 -4.58 4.51
C PHE A 32 4.44 -4.28 5.03
N ASP A 33 5.44 -4.67 4.25
CA ASP A 33 6.82 -4.25 4.48
C ASP A 33 7.07 -2.88 3.82
N LEU A 34 6.89 -1.81 4.59
CA LEU A 34 6.97 -0.43 4.11
C LEU A 34 8.41 0.09 3.92
N ARG A 35 9.43 -0.78 3.94
CA ARG A 35 10.80 -0.37 3.62
C ARG A 35 10.92 -0.07 2.12
N PRO A 36 11.69 0.95 1.68
CA PRO A 36 11.80 1.30 0.26
C PRO A 36 12.17 0.13 -0.67
N GLY A 37 13.12 -0.71 -0.24
CA GLY A 37 13.52 -1.89 -1.01
C GLY A 37 12.44 -2.97 -1.10
N ALA A 38 11.60 -3.11 -0.07
CA ALA A 38 10.50 -4.05 -0.05
C ALA A 38 9.35 -3.58 -0.93
N ILE A 39 8.98 -2.30 -0.86
CA ILE A 39 7.98 -1.69 -1.77
C ILE A 39 8.39 -1.89 -3.23
N ILE A 40 9.65 -1.62 -3.58
CA ILE A 40 10.15 -1.83 -4.95
C ILE A 40 10.06 -3.30 -5.38
N ARG A 41 10.39 -4.22 -4.47
CA ARG A 41 10.35 -5.67 -4.74
C ARG A 41 8.92 -6.16 -4.89
N ASP A 42 8.07 -5.87 -3.92
CA ASP A 42 6.72 -6.44 -3.80
C ASP A 42 5.76 -5.87 -4.87
N LEU A 43 5.99 -4.64 -5.33
CA LEU A 43 5.27 -4.03 -6.46
C LEU A 43 6.01 -4.17 -7.80
N GLU A 44 7.16 -4.86 -7.84
CA GLU A 44 7.99 -5.06 -9.04
C GLU A 44 8.27 -3.76 -9.83
N LEU A 45 8.67 -2.70 -9.14
CA LEU A 45 8.71 -1.34 -9.69
C LEU A 45 9.88 -1.07 -10.65
N ARG A 46 10.88 -1.94 -10.72
CA ARG A 46 12.05 -1.77 -11.62
C ARG A 46 11.73 -2.23 -13.05
N ARG A 47 10.67 -1.67 -13.64
CA ARG A 47 10.18 -1.98 -14.99
C ARG A 47 9.71 -0.69 -15.68
N PRO A 48 9.67 -0.63 -17.03
CA PRO A 48 9.26 0.58 -17.75
C PRO A 48 7.72 0.77 -17.77
N ILE A 49 7.09 0.88 -16.60
CA ILE A 49 5.62 0.92 -16.44
C ILE A 49 5.05 2.33 -16.22
N TYR A 50 5.89 3.37 -16.21
CA TYR A 50 5.50 4.71 -15.76
C TYR A 50 4.95 5.63 -16.87
N LYS A 51 5.24 5.37 -18.14
CA LYS A 51 4.79 6.25 -19.24
C LYS A 51 3.27 6.34 -19.34
N GLN A 52 2.58 5.21 -19.12
CA GLN A 52 1.11 5.10 -19.15
C GLN A 52 0.41 5.87 -18.02
N THR A 53 1.10 6.16 -16.91
CA THR A 53 0.52 6.87 -15.76
C THR A 53 0.73 8.38 -15.82
N ALA A 54 1.49 8.89 -16.81
CA ALA A 54 1.83 10.31 -16.93
C ALA A 54 0.64 11.21 -17.32
N ALA A 55 -0.48 10.62 -17.74
CA ALA A 55 -1.73 11.29 -18.03
C ALA A 55 -2.90 10.48 -17.47
N TYR A 56 -4.01 11.18 -17.20
CA TYR A 56 -5.25 10.61 -16.67
C TYR A 56 -5.14 10.00 -15.26
N GLY A 57 -4.06 10.30 -14.53
CA GLY A 57 -3.88 9.91 -13.13
C GLY A 57 -3.18 8.55 -12.93
N HIS A 58 -2.57 8.40 -11.75
CA HIS A 58 -1.82 7.21 -11.34
C HIS A 58 -2.68 6.16 -10.64
N PHE A 59 -3.85 6.54 -10.12
CA PHE A 59 -4.70 5.69 -9.28
C PHE A 59 -6.09 5.49 -9.89
N GLY A 60 -6.73 4.36 -9.57
CA GLY A 60 -8.10 4.04 -9.99
C GLY A 60 -8.27 3.78 -11.50
N ARG A 61 -7.18 3.41 -12.17
CA ARG A 61 -7.13 3.19 -13.62
C ARG A 61 -7.45 1.75 -13.98
N ASN A 62 -8.73 1.44 -14.12
CA ASN A 62 -9.21 0.10 -14.51
C ASN A 62 -8.81 -0.32 -15.94
N ASP A 63 -8.35 0.62 -16.76
CA ASP A 63 -7.83 0.39 -18.11
C ASP A 63 -6.33 0.00 -18.12
N LEU A 64 -5.65 0.08 -16.97
CA LEU A 64 -4.24 -0.26 -16.82
C LEU A 64 -4.07 -1.39 -15.79
N ASN A 65 -3.03 -2.21 -15.97
CA ASN A 65 -2.61 -3.18 -14.97
C ASN A 65 -1.45 -2.60 -14.15
N LEU A 66 -1.75 -2.03 -12.99
CA LEU A 66 -0.79 -1.35 -12.12
C LEU A 66 -0.68 -2.12 -10.79
N PRO A 67 0.54 -2.45 -10.34
CA PRO A 67 0.72 -3.35 -9.19
C PRO A 67 0.22 -2.78 -7.86
N TRP A 68 0.10 -1.45 -7.73
CA TRP A 68 -0.45 -0.81 -6.53
C TRP A 68 -1.99 -0.75 -6.51
N GLU A 69 -2.66 -1.12 -7.60
CA GLU A 69 -4.13 -1.25 -7.67
C GLU A 69 -4.60 -2.67 -7.32
N ASP A 70 -3.67 -3.64 -7.22
CA ASP A 70 -4.02 -5.03 -6.94
C ASP A 70 -4.57 -5.22 -5.51
N LEU A 71 -5.73 -5.87 -5.39
CA LEU A 71 -6.37 -6.20 -4.11
C LEU A 71 -5.79 -7.48 -3.45
N ASN A 72 -4.52 -7.79 -3.71
CA ASN A 72 -3.87 -9.05 -3.32
C ASN A 72 -3.68 -9.21 -1.79
N LYS A 73 -3.83 -8.13 -1.02
CA LYS A 73 -3.74 -8.14 0.46
C LYS A 73 -5.07 -8.25 1.19
N VAL A 74 -6.21 -8.19 0.50
CA VAL A 74 -7.54 -8.17 1.15
C VAL A 74 -7.78 -9.42 2.01
N GLU A 75 -7.50 -10.61 1.48
CA GLU A 75 -7.70 -11.86 2.22
C GLU A 75 -6.71 -12.02 3.38
N GLU A 76 -5.52 -11.42 3.29
CA GLU A 76 -4.56 -11.41 4.39
C GLU A 76 -5.05 -10.49 5.53
N ILE A 77 -5.52 -9.29 5.19
CA ILE A 77 -6.07 -8.30 6.13
C ILE A 77 -7.29 -8.86 6.87
N LYS A 78 -8.20 -9.54 6.15
CA LYS A 78 -9.42 -10.13 6.74
C LYS A 78 -9.14 -11.12 7.86
N LYS A 79 -7.96 -11.74 7.93
CA LYS A 79 -7.58 -12.66 9.03
C LYS A 79 -7.41 -11.96 10.38
N TYR A 80 -7.28 -10.64 10.36
CA TYR A 80 -7.12 -9.82 11.56
C TYR A 80 -8.40 -9.07 11.93
N LEU A 81 -9.45 -9.14 11.10
CA LEU A 81 -10.75 -8.51 11.33
C LEU A 81 -11.58 -9.29 12.35
#